data_AF-A0A7S3MT13-F1
#
_entry.id   AF-A0A7S3MT13-F1
#
_cell.length_a   1.000
_cell.length_b   1.000
_cell.length_c   1.000
_cell.angle_alpha   90.00
_cell.angle_beta   90.00
_cell.angle_gamma   90.00
#
_symmetry.space_group_name_H-M   'P 1'
#
loop_
_entity.id
_entity.type
_entity.pdbx_description
1 polymer ?
#
loop_
_entity_poly.entity_id
_entity_poly.type
_entity_poly.pdbx_seq_one_letter_code
_entity_poly.pdbx_strand_id
1 'polypeptide(L)'
;IIRNNFEKTSKISDEGIKFLKRCKNLERLNITYSRKFREYFHLHIAMNLRNLKYLCVRECPLQEDLTIFIQGCPHLEEVDMSGDSWVTPNCLVGLSKHPNIKIYRLGHFGHGDTQCEESLQ
;
A
#
# COMPACT_ATOMS: atom_id res chain seq x y z
N ILE A 1 1.22 12.33 21.72
CA ILE A 1 2.09 11.73 20.67
C ILE A 1 2.36 12.77 19.60
N ILE A 2 3.56 13.36 19.58
CA ILE A 2 3.99 14.26 18.50
C ILE A 2 4.24 13.37 17.27
N ARG A 3 3.29 13.33 16.33
CA ARG A 3 3.47 12.60 15.07
C ARG A 3 4.50 13.37 14.22
N ASN A 4 5.66 12.73 14.07
CA ASN A 4 6.89 13.18 13.45
C ASN A 4 6.74 14.06 12.18
N ASN A 5 7.44 15.20 12.23
CA ASN A 5 8.06 15.99 11.15
C ASN A 5 7.53 15.83 9.70
N PHE A 6 6.72 16.80 9.26
CA PHE A 6 6.05 16.89 7.95
C PHE A 6 6.94 17.27 6.74
N GLU A 7 8.27 17.20 6.86
CA GLU A 7 9.17 17.72 5.82
C GLU A 7 9.55 16.70 4.72
N LYS A 8 9.31 15.40 4.93
CA LYS A 8 9.67 14.34 3.96
C LYS A 8 8.47 13.59 3.41
N THR A 9 7.50 14.30 2.83
CA THR A 9 6.40 13.66 2.09
C THR A 9 6.76 13.52 0.62
N SER A 10 6.66 12.32 0.07
CA SER A 10 6.61 12.17 -1.38
C SER A 10 5.28 12.75 -1.85
N LYS A 11 5.31 13.79 -2.69
CA LYS A 11 4.09 14.47 -3.17
C LYS A 11 3.35 13.67 -4.26
N ILE A 12 3.58 12.36 -4.34
CA ILE A 12 3.03 11.47 -5.36
C ILE A 12 1.59 11.11 -4.97
N SER A 13 0.60 11.54 -5.76
CA SER A 13 -0.80 11.15 -5.60
C SER A 13 -1.17 9.97 -6.51
N ASP A 14 -2.42 9.51 -6.43
CA ASP A 14 -2.99 8.52 -7.35
C ASP A 14 -2.78 8.93 -8.83
N GLU A 15 -2.95 10.21 -9.14
CA GLU A 15 -2.69 10.77 -10.48
C GLU A 15 -1.23 10.58 -10.92
N GLY A 16 -0.28 10.69 -9.97
CA GLY A 16 1.13 10.42 -10.23
C GLY A 16 1.38 8.97 -10.67
N ILE A 17 0.61 8.02 -10.13
CA ILE A 17 0.72 6.60 -10.47
C ILE A 17 0.24 6.31 -11.89
N LYS A 18 -0.72 7.08 -12.42
CA LYS A 18 -1.20 6.91 -13.81
C LYS A 18 -0.07 7.00 -14.84
N PHE A 19 0.98 7.78 -14.57
CA PHE A 19 2.12 7.92 -15.46
C PHE A 19 2.98 6.64 -15.55
N LEU A 20 2.91 5.76 -14.56
CA LEU A 20 3.59 4.46 -14.57
C LEU A 20 2.99 3.49 -15.59
N LYS A 21 1.86 3.82 -16.23
CA LYS A 21 1.26 2.98 -17.28
C LYS A 21 2.17 2.64 -18.44
N ARG A 22 3.21 3.45 -18.69
CA ARG A 22 4.21 3.22 -19.74
C ARG A 22 5.32 2.26 -19.31
N CYS A 23 5.50 2.03 -18.00
CA CYS A 23 6.55 1.19 -17.43
C CYS A 23 6.14 -0.30 -17.42
N LYS A 24 5.94 -0.88 -18.61
CA LYS A 24 5.37 -2.26 -18.73
C LYS A 24 6.25 -3.37 -18.16
N ASN A 25 7.55 -3.12 -18.02
CA ASN A 25 8.51 -4.08 -17.47
C ASN A 25 8.85 -3.81 -15.99
N LEU A 26 8.10 -2.91 -15.32
CA LEU A 26 8.39 -2.57 -13.93
C LEU A 26 8.07 -3.77 -13.02
N GLU A 27 9.10 -4.34 -12.40
CA GLU A 27 8.95 -5.46 -11.48
C GLU A 27 8.96 -5.04 -10.02
N ARG A 28 9.51 -3.87 -9.69
CA ARG A 28 9.62 -3.37 -8.32
C ARG A 28 9.20 -1.92 -8.25
N LEU A 29 8.23 -1.61 -7.39
CA LEU A 29 7.79 -0.26 -7.09
C LEU A 29 7.96 0.02 -5.60
N ASN A 30 8.65 1.11 -5.27
CA ASN A 30 8.80 1.59 -3.91
C ASN A 30 8.31 3.03 -3.81
N ILE A 31 7.35 3.25 -2.93
CA ILE A 31 6.85 4.56 -2.56
C ILE A 31 6.82 4.61 -1.04
N THR A 32 7.46 5.62 -0.46
CA THR A 32 7.48 5.83 0.98
C THR A 32 6.97 7.24 1.29
N TYR A 33 6.23 7.39 2.39
CA TYR A 33 5.73 8.68 2.90
C TYR A 33 4.83 9.45 1.91
N SER A 34 3.98 8.75 1.15
CA SER A 34 2.92 9.42 0.38
C SER A 34 1.65 9.54 1.23
N ARG A 35 1.24 10.77 1.52
CA ARG A 35 -0.04 11.08 2.19
C ARG A 35 -1.15 11.47 1.20
N LYS A 36 -0.89 11.33 -0.09
CA LYS A 36 -1.83 11.73 -1.16
C LYS A 36 -2.50 10.55 -1.85
N PHE A 37 -2.25 9.33 -1.38
CA PHE A 37 -3.02 8.19 -1.80
C PHE A 37 -4.40 8.21 -1.18
N ARG A 38 -5.36 7.89 -2.03
CA ARG A 38 -6.77 7.74 -1.70
C ARG A 38 -7.23 6.47 -2.44
N GLU A 39 -8.45 6.52 -2.96
CA GLU A 39 -9.17 5.36 -3.45
C GLU A 39 -8.68 4.79 -4.78
N TYR A 40 -7.76 5.42 -5.52
CA TYR A 40 -7.42 4.97 -6.88
C TYR A 40 -6.01 4.42 -7.05
N PHE A 41 -5.17 4.49 -6.01
CA PHE A 41 -3.81 3.96 -6.04
C PHE A 41 -3.76 2.50 -6.54
N HIS A 42 -4.47 1.61 -5.83
CA HIS A 42 -4.48 0.18 -6.10
C HIS A 42 -5.03 -0.15 -7.50
N LEU A 43 -6.04 0.58 -7.98
CA LEU A 43 -6.57 0.41 -9.34
C LEU A 43 -5.51 0.72 -10.41
N HIS A 44 -4.78 1.83 -10.26
CA HIS A 44 -3.76 2.21 -11.22
C HIS A 44 -2.60 1.22 -11.27
N ILE A 45 -2.20 0.66 -10.14
CA ILE A 45 -1.20 -0.41 -10.09
C ILE A 45 -1.73 -1.66 -10.80
N ALA A 46 -2.89 -2.17 -10.39
CA ALA A 46 -3.47 -3.41 -10.90
C ALA A 46 -3.74 -3.39 -12.41
N MET A 47 -4.18 -2.25 -12.94
CA MET A 47 -4.48 -2.14 -14.37
C MET A 47 -3.22 -2.08 -15.25
N ASN A 48 -2.10 -1.60 -14.72
CA ASN A 48 -0.97 -1.17 -15.54
C ASN A 48 0.31 -1.96 -15.34
N LEU A 49 0.57 -2.49 -14.14
CA LEU A 49 1.85 -3.06 -13.72
C LEU A 49 1.76 -4.58 -13.59
N ARG A 50 1.41 -5.26 -14.68
CA ARG A 50 1.17 -6.72 -14.71
C ARG A 50 2.38 -7.57 -14.31
N ASN A 51 3.59 -7.04 -14.51
CA ASN A 51 4.86 -7.71 -14.19
C ASN A 51 5.40 -7.38 -12.79
N LEU A 52 4.62 -6.67 -11.97
CA LEU A 52 5.06 -6.26 -10.64
C LEU A 52 5.23 -7.49 -9.73
N LYS A 53 6.41 -7.62 -9.14
CA LYS A 53 6.80 -8.67 -8.19
C LYS A 53 6.94 -8.14 -6.77
N TYR A 54 7.30 -6.86 -6.62
CA TYR A 54 7.51 -6.20 -5.33
C TYR A 54 6.77 -4.87 -5.28
N LEU A 55 5.92 -4.69 -4.27
CA LEU A 55 5.26 -3.43 -3.96
C LEU A 55 5.61 -2.98 -2.54
N CYS A 56 6.27 -1.83 -2.42
CA CYS A 56 6.46 -1.14 -1.15
C CYS A 56 5.72 0.19 -1.14
N VAL A 57 4.88 0.36 -0.13
CA VAL A 57 4.00 1.50 0.12
C VAL A 57 4.04 1.83 1.62
N ARG A 58 5.26 1.97 2.12
CA ARG A 58 5.54 2.23 3.53
C ARG A 58 5.12 3.65 3.90
N GLU A 59 4.53 3.82 5.08
CA GLU A 59 4.09 5.14 5.59
C GLU A 59 3.09 5.84 4.65
N CYS A 60 2.27 5.04 3.97
CA CYS A 60 1.24 5.49 3.03
C CYS A 60 -0.13 5.03 3.54
N PRO A 61 -1.11 5.93 3.81
CA PRO A 61 -2.38 5.57 4.44
C PRO A 61 -3.28 4.84 3.43
N LEU A 62 -3.14 3.52 3.35
CA LEU A 62 -3.89 2.65 2.44
C LEU A 62 -4.99 1.93 3.21
N GLN A 63 -6.22 2.09 2.75
CA GLN A 63 -7.40 1.51 3.40
C GLN A 63 -8.24 0.66 2.44
N GLU A 64 -7.85 0.59 1.18
CA GLU A 64 -8.61 0.00 0.09
C GLU A 64 -8.52 -1.53 0.07
N ASP A 65 -9.54 -2.19 -0.51
CA ASP A 65 -9.49 -3.62 -0.76
C ASP A 65 -8.47 -3.92 -1.88
N LEU A 66 -7.44 -4.71 -1.53
CA LEU A 66 -6.35 -5.07 -2.42
C LEU A 66 -6.58 -6.38 -3.18
N THR A 67 -7.80 -6.95 -3.12
CA THR A 67 -8.20 -8.15 -3.87
C THR A 67 -7.95 -8.01 -5.38
N ILE A 68 -8.02 -6.78 -5.92
CA ILE A 68 -7.79 -6.53 -7.34
C ILE A 68 -6.38 -6.94 -7.82
N PHE A 69 -5.40 -7.00 -6.92
CA PHE A 69 -4.04 -7.44 -7.27
C PHE A 69 -3.96 -8.90 -7.66
N ILE A 70 -4.90 -9.75 -7.24
CA ILE A 70 -4.96 -11.17 -7.65
C ILE A 70 -4.99 -11.30 -9.17
N GLN A 71 -5.75 -10.44 -9.85
CA GLN A 71 -5.83 -10.46 -11.33
C GLN A 71 -4.90 -9.43 -11.97
N GLY A 72 -4.69 -8.29 -11.33
CA GLY A 72 -3.93 -7.17 -11.88
C GLY A 72 -2.41 -7.30 -11.79
N CYS A 73 -1.92 -8.03 -10.77
CA CYS A 73 -0.49 -8.21 -10.50
C CYS A 73 -0.18 -9.69 -10.23
N PRO A 74 -0.43 -10.61 -11.19
CA PRO A 74 -0.38 -12.05 -10.94
C PRO A 74 1.00 -12.55 -10.48
N HIS A 75 2.06 -11.80 -10.72
CA HIS A 75 3.44 -12.14 -10.32
C HIS A 75 3.86 -11.49 -8.99
N LEU A 76 2.95 -10.88 -8.24
CA LEU A 76 3.27 -10.20 -6.99
C LEU A 76 3.68 -11.22 -5.92
N GLU A 77 4.90 -11.08 -5.42
CA GLU A 77 5.53 -11.97 -4.44
C GLU A 77 5.71 -11.31 -3.08
N GLU A 78 5.85 -9.99 -3.06
CA GLU A 78 6.18 -9.25 -1.85
C GLU A 78 5.43 -7.94 -1.77
N VAL A 79 4.79 -7.73 -0.61
CA VAL A 79 4.08 -6.50 -0.28
C VAL A 79 4.58 -5.98 1.06
N ASP A 80 5.05 -4.73 1.07
CA ASP A 80 5.46 -4.00 2.26
C ASP A 80 4.54 -2.79 2.47
N MET A 81 3.70 -2.90 3.50
CA MET A 81 2.80 -1.85 3.98
C MET A 81 3.15 -1.46 5.42
N SER A 82 4.44 -1.50 5.77
CA SER A 82 4.91 -1.14 7.11
C SER A 82 4.84 0.38 7.40
N GLY A 83 4.98 0.77 8.67
CA GLY A 83 4.85 2.17 9.12
C GLY A 83 3.41 2.58 9.44
N ASP A 84 3.13 3.90 9.48
CA ASP A 84 1.79 4.48 9.67
C ASP A 84 0.96 4.39 8.38
N SER A 85 0.83 3.18 7.85
CA SER A 85 0.09 2.92 6.60
C SER A 85 -1.41 2.68 6.82
N TRP A 86 -1.88 2.70 8.08
CA TRP A 86 -3.31 2.61 8.45
C TRP A 86 -4.05 1.45 7.77
N VAL A 87 -3.34 0.33 7.63
CA VAL A 87 -3.83 -0.87 6.95
C VAL A 87 -5.07 -1.41 7.68
N THR A 88 -6.17 -1.57 6.95
CA THR A 88 -7.40 -2.15 7.48
C THR A 88 -7.43 -3.68 7.31
N PRO A 89 -8.26 -4.42 8.06
CA PRO A 89 -8.46 -5.85 7.83
C PRO A 89 -8.84 -6.20 6.38
N ASN A 90 -9.61 -5.33 5.72
CA ASN A 90 -10.04 -5.54 4.34
C ASN A 90 -8.86 -5.59 3.36
N CYS A 91 -7.83 -4.76 3.57
CA CYS A 91 -6.59 -4.82 2.78
C CYS A 91 -5.92 -6.21 2.89
N LEU A 92 -5.98 -6.84 4.07
CA LEU A 92 -5.35 -8.13 4.33
C LEU A 92 -6.13 -9.29 3.69
N VAL A 93 -7.46 -9.28 3.79
CA VAL A 93 -8.32 -10.38 3.31
C VAL A 93 -8.18 -10.59 1.80
N GLY A 94 -7.98 -9.51 1.05
CA GLY A 94 -7.72 -9.61 -0.39
C GLY A 94 -6.35 -10.20 -0.70
N LEU A 95 -5.30 -9.67 -0.06
CA LEU A 95 -3.93 -10.12 -0.29
C LEU A 95 -3.68 -11.56 0.19
N SER A 96 -4.35 -12.01 1.25
CA SER A 96 -4.19 -13.39 1.76
C SER A 96 -4.65 -14.46 0.77
N LYS A 97 -5.46 -14.08 -0.23
CA LYS A 97 -5.92 -14.95 -1.32
C LYS A 97 -5.00 -14.90 -2.55
N HIS A 98 -3.98 -14.05 -2.56
CA HIS A 98 -3.07 -13.93 -3.70
C HIS A 98 -2.15 -15.16 -3.78
N PRO A 99 -2.13 -15.90 -4.90
CA PRO A 99 -1.51 -17.22 -4.97
C PRO A 99 0.03 -17.20 -4.87
N ASN A 100 0.66 -16.07 -5.17
CA ASN A 100 2.12 -15.95 -5.27
C ASN A 100 2.78 -15.11 -4.15
N ILE A 101 2.01 -14.56 -3.20
CA ILE A 101 2.61 -13.77 -2.12
C ILE A 101 3.42 -14.68 -1.18
N LYS A 102 4.68 -14.32 -0.98
CA LYS A 102 5.66 -15.04 -0.14
C LYS A 102 6.06 -14.21 1.08
N ILE A 103 6.16 -12.89 0.91
CA ILE A 103 6.62 -11.98 1.96
C ILE A 103 5.59 -10.89 2.15
N TYR A 104 5.15 -10.75 3.40
CA TYR A 104 4.21 -9.72 3.78
C TYR A 104 4.74 -8.95 4.99
N ARG A 105 5.08 -7.68 4.78
CA ARG A 105 5.52 -6.79 5.87
C ARG A 105 4.38 -5.87 6.27
N LEU A 106 3.93 -6.07 7.51
CA LEU A 106 2.92 -5.25 8.15
C LEU A 106 3.56 -4.25 9.11
N GLY A 107 2.94 -3.08 9.21
CA GLY A 107 3.32 -2.02 10.12
C GLY A 107 2.37 -1.95 11.30
N HIS A 108 2.10 -0.73 11.76
CA HIS A 108 1.04 -0.52 12.75
C HIS A 108 -0.31 -0.91 12.14
N PHE A 109 -0.87 -2.00 12.67
CA PHE A 109 -2.20 -2.50 12.32
C PHE A 109 -3.18 -2.03 13.39
N GLY A 110 -4.38 -1.55 12.99
CA GLY A 110 -5.46 -1.32 13.95
C GLY A 110 -5.60 0.09 14.56
N HIS A 111 -5.14 1.16 13.92
CA HIS A 111 -5.57 2.52 14.32
C HIS A 111 -7.07 2.81 14.03
N GLY A 112 -7.77 1.88 13.38
CA GLY A 112 -9.21 1.93 13.14
C GLY A 112 -10.05 1.31 14.26
N ASP A 113 -9.43 0.72 15.29
CA ASP A 113 -10.15 0.43 16.53
C ASP A 113 -10.19 1.73 17.34
N THR A 114 -11.34 2.38 17.37
CA THR A 114 -11.61 3.53 18.26
C THR A 114 -11.55 3.15 19.75
N GLN A 115 -11.14 1.91 20.07
CA GLN A 115 -10.90 1.39 21.41
C GLN A 115 -9.42 1.14 21.74
N CYS A 116 -8.47 1.42 20.85
CA CYS A 116 -7.04 1.39 21.22
C CYS A 116 -6.71 2.60 22.12
N GLU A 117 -7.04 2.45 23.40
CA GLU A 117 -6.56 3.13 24.60
C GLU A 117 -6.24 4.63 24.46
N GLU A 118 -7.18 5.46 24.93
CA GLU A 118 -6.94 6.83 25.38
C GLU A 118 -6.10 6.90 26.69
N SER A 119 -5.49 5.80 27.13
CA SER A 119 -4.74 5.70 28.39
C SER A 119 -3.22 5.58 28.23
N LEU A 120 -2.65 6.05 27.11
CA LEU A 120 -1.20 6.30 27.03
C LEU A 120 -0.89 7.76 27.43
N GLN A 121 -0.96 8.01 28.75
CA GLN A 121 -0.14 9.03 29.41
C GLN A 121 1.23 8.44 29.74
#